data_AF-A0A4R5FLM8-F1
#
_entry.id   AF-A0A4R5FLM8-F1
#
_cell.length_a   1.000
_cell.length_b   1.000
_cell.length_c   1.000
_cell.angle_alpha   90.00
_cell.angle_beta   90.00
_cell.angle_gamma   90.00
#
_symmetry.space_group_name_H-M   'P 1'
#
loop_
_entity.id
_entity.type
_entity.pdbx_description
1 polymer ?
#
loop_
_entity_poly.entity_id
_entity_poly.type
_entity_poly.pdbx_seq_one_letter_code
_entity_poly.pdbx_strand_id
1 'polypeptide(L)'
;MKADKIILGVLGGVAVGALLGVLFAPEKGDKTRKKIMDKSNDYADELKDKLDTLLGTINKKYEKIWSEGENLIAEGKSKFGDAKHEGETLIAEGKSKFYDAKNEIKNTSI
;
A
#
# COMPACT_ATOMS: atom_id res chain seq x y z
N MET A 1 1.06 -18.27 -3.53
CA MET A 1 2.01 -17.27 -4.08
C MET A 1 1.41 -15.93 -4.56
N LYS A 2 0.10 -15.78 -4.87
CA LYS A 2 -0.48 -14.47 -5.29
C LYS A 2 -1.29 -13.77 -4.19
N ALA A 3 -2.11 -14.50 -3.44
CA ALA A 3 -2.76 -13.98 -2.24
C ALA A 3 -1.72 -13.55 -1.20
N ASP A 4 -0.62 -14.31 -1.04
CA ASP A 4 0.49 -13.92 -0.17
C ASP A 4 1.08 -12.57 -0.58
N LYS A 5 1.07 -12.23 -1.87
CA LYS A 5 1.57 -10.92 -2.36
C LYS A 5 0.52 -9.81 -2.25
N ILE A 6 -0.76 -10.11 -2.38
CA ILE A 6 -1.84 -9.13 -2.20
C ILE A 6 -2.06 -8.86 -0.71
N ILE A 7 -2.01 -9.88 0.13
CA ILE A 7 -2.09 -9.75 1.58
C ILE A 7 -0.81 -9.13 2.09
N LEU A 8 0.37 -9.52 1.60
CA LEU A 8 1.59 -8.78 1.94
C LEU A 8 1.60 -7.39 1.31
N GLY A 9 0.83 -7.14 0.26
CA GLY A 9 0.65 -5.82 -0.36
C GLY A 9 -0.39 -4.95 0.35
N VAL A 10 -1.43 -5.55 0.94
CA VAL A 10 -2.49 -4.89 1.70
C VAL A 10 -2.06 -4.77 3.15
N LEU A 11 -1.47 -5.78 3.78
CA LEU A 11 -0.80 -5.67 5.06
C LEU A 11 0.47 -4.88 4.94
N GLY A 12 1.21 -5.00 3.84
CA GLY A 12 2.29 -4.07 3.53
C GLY A 12 1.73 -2.67 3.32
N GLY A 13 0.61 -2.51 2.64
CA GLY A 13 -0.03 -1.21 2.40
C GLY A 13 -0.73 -0.62 3.62
N VAL A 14 -1.24 -1.46 4.53
CA VAL A 14 -1.88 -1.10 5.80
C VAL A 14 -0.81 -0.93 6.85
N ALA A 15 0.28 -1.71 6.85
CA ALA A 15 1.40 -1.52 7.76
C ALA A 15 2.21 -0.31 7.32
N VAL A 16 2.58 -0.17 6.05
CA VAL A 16 3.15 1.06 5.52
C VAL A 16 2.16 2.20 5.72
N GLY A 17 0.88 2.01 5.43
CA GLY A 17 -0.15 3.04 5.62
C GLY A 17 -0.37 3.42 7.08
N ALA A 18 -0.27 2.48 8.02
CA ALA A 18 -0.42 2.70 9.46
C ALA A 18 0.87 3.21 10.07
N LEU A 19 2.03 2.76 9.60
CA LEU A 19 3.34 3.28 9.99
C LEU A 19 3.47 4.72 9.52
N LEU A 20 3.15 4.99 8.25
CA LEU A 20 3.02 6.35 7.75
C LEU A 20 1.92 7.09 8.52
N GLY A 21 0.76 6.49 8.75
CA GLY A 21 -0.35 7.12 9.49
C GLY A 21 0.01 7.52 10.92
N VAL A 22 0.73 6.66 11.65
CA VAL A 22 1.22 6.90 13.01
C VAL A 22 2.40 7.87 13.00
N LEU A 23 3.30 7.77 12.02
CA LEU A 23 4.46 8.65 11.87
C LEU A 23 4.03 10.09 11.54
N PHE A 24 3.06 10.25 10.63
CA PHE A 24 2.54 11.55 10.24
C PHE A 24 1.57 12.13 11.29
N ALA A 25 0.91 11.30 12.10
CA ALA A 25 0.01 11.75 13.17
C ALA A 25 0.32 11.10 14.53
N PRO A 26 1.39 11.56 15.24
CA PRO A 26 1.74 11.03 16.55
C PRO A 26 0.86 11.62 17.66
N GLU A 27 0.20 10.75 18.43
CA GLU A 27 -0.47 11.13 19.68
C GLU A 27 0.52 11.11 20.87
N LYS A 28 0.26 11.96 21.88
CA LYS A 28 1.04 11.94 23.14
C LYS A 28 0.82 10.61 23.88
N GLY A 29 1.90 9.91 24.22
CA GLY A 29 1.85 8.54 24.73
C GLY A 29 0.98 8.30 25.97
N ASP A 30 0.88 9.27 26.89
CA ASP A 30 0.01 9.15 28.07
C ASP A 30 -1.47 9.14 27.70
N LYS A 31 -1.83 9.85 26.65
CA LYS A 31 -3.19 9.86 26.11
C LYS A 31 -3.46 8.59 25.30
N THR A 32 -2.50 8.07 24.54
CA THR A 32 -2.66 6.81 23.79
C THR A 32 -2.92 5.63 24.74
N ARG A 33 -2.19 5.52 25.85
CA ARG A 33 -2.43 4.47 26.85
C ARG A 33 -3.80 4.57 27.50
N LYS A 34 -4.18 5.78 27.93
CA LYS A 34 -5.51 6.01 28.51
C LYS A 34 -6.62 5.71 27.50
N LYS A 35 -6.44 6.12 26.24
CA LYS A 35 -7.38 5.90 25.14
C LYS A 35 -7.47 4.43 24.73
N ILE A 36 -6.41 3.64 24.84
CA ILE A 36 -6.46 2.18 24.65
C ILE A 36 -7.32 1.54 25.75
N MET A 37 -7.16 1.96 27.01
CA MET A 37 -7.97 1.46 28.12
C MET A 37 -9.44 1.87 28.02
N ASP A 38 -9.71 3.11 27.65
CA ASP A 38 -11.06 3.66 27.65
C ASP A 38 -11.83 3.34 26.35
N LYS A 39 -11.15 3.18 25.20
CA LYS A 39 -11.81 2.88 23.90
C LYS A 39 -11.92 1.40 23.58
N SER A 40 -11.22 0.50 24.27
CA SER A 40 -11.25 -0.93 23.93
C SER A 40 -12.63 -1.57 24.07
N ASN A 41 -13.50 -1.07 24.94
CA ASN A 41 -14.82 -1.68 25.14
C ASN A 41 -15.91 -1.12 24.24
N ASP A 42 -16.04 0.21 24.08
CA ASP A 42 -17.22 0.76 23.40
C ASP A 42 -17.01 1.04 21.90
N TYR A 43 -15.78 1.33 21.46
CA TYR A 43 -15.48 1.50 20.03
C TYR A 43 -15.49 0.18 19.25
N ALA A 44 -15.36 -0.95 19.94
CA ALA A 44 -15.34 -2.27 19.31
C ALA A 44 -16.72 -2.68 18.79
N ASP A 45 -17.78 -2.31 19.50
CA ASP A 45 -19.14 -2.72 19.13
C ASP A 45 -19.78 -1.77 18.11
N GLU A 46 -19.53 -0.45 18.16
CA GLU A 46 -20.03 0.46 17.12
C GLU A 46 -19.29 0.30 15.77
N LEU A 47 -18.04 -0.19 15.79
CA LEU A 47 -17.28 -0.51 14.57
C LEU A 47 -17.84 -1.74 13.86
N LYS A 48 -18.39 -2.72 14.59
CA LYS A 48 -19.07 -3.88 14.00
C LYS A 48 -20.29 -3.46 13.20
N ASP A 49 -21.17 -2.65 13.78
CA ASP A 49 -22.43 -2.30 13.14
C ASP A 49 -22.23 -1.48 11.85
N LYS A 50 -21.19 -0.62 11.82
CA LYS A 50 -20.83 0.15 10.61
C LYS A 50 -20.13 -0.70 9.56
N LEU A 51 -19.35 -1.70 9.95
CA LEU A 51 -18.77 -2.64 8.98
C LEU A 51 -19.84 -3.53 8.35
N ASP A 52 -20.86 -3.94 9.11
CA ASP A 52 -21.99 -4.69 8.57
C ASP A 52 -22.84 -3.87 7.58
N THR A 53 -23.05 -2.59 7.87
CA THR A 53 -23.76 -1.67 6.97
C THR A 53 -22.97 -1.37 5.69
N LEU A 54 -21.63 -1.25 5.79
CA LEU A 54 -20.73 -1.04 4.66
C LEU A 54 -20.67 -2.28 3.75
N LEU A 55 -20.62 -3.49 4.31
CA LEU A 55 -20.68 -4.74 3.56
C LEU A 55 -21.99 -4.91 2.81
N GLY A 56 -23.12 -4.53 3.44
CA GLY A 56 -24.43 -4.51 2.77
C GLY A 56 -24.50 -3.53 1.58
N THR A 57 -23.85 -2.37 1.68
CA THR A 57 -23.83 -1.34 0.62
C THR A 57 -22.88 -1.70 -0.53
N ILE A 58 -21.74 -2.32 -0.22
CA ILE A 58 -20.76 -2.77 -1.21
C ILE A 58 -21.37 -3.85 -2.13
N ASN A 59 -22.17 -4.76 -1.59
CA ASN A 59 -22.85 -5.81 -2.37
C ASN A 59 -23.79 -5.26 -3.46
N LYS A 60 -24.42 -4.10 -3.23
CA LYS A 60 -25.30 -3.47 -4.24
C LYS A 60 -24.54 -2.66 -5.30
N LYS A 61 -23.34 -2.18 -4.99
CA LYS A 61 -22.48 -1.41 -5.93
C LYS A 61 -21.49 -2.28 -6.70
N TYR A 62 -21.37 -3.56 -6.34
CA TYR A 62 -20.39 -4.48 -6.89
C TYR A 62 -20.55 -4.72 -8.40
N GLU A 63 -21.78 -4.84 -8.90
CA GLU A 63 -22.04 -5.06 -10.34
C GLU A 63 -21.57 -3.88 -11.21
N LYS A 64 -21.59 -2.65 -10.70
CA LYS A 64 -21.07 -1.46 -11.40
C LYS A 64 -19.55 -1.35 -11.33
N ILE A 65 -18.98 -1.61 -10.15
CA ILE A 65 -17.52 -1.65 -9.96
C ILE A 65 -16.89 -2.71 -10.88
N TRP A 66 -17.60 -3.80 -11.18
CA TRP A 66 -17.03 -4.81 -12.05
C TRP A 66 -16.90 -4.36 -13.51
N SER A 67 -17.93 -3.70 -14.03
CA SER A 67 -17.90 -3.16 -15.38
C SER A 67 -16.90 -2.01 -15.53
N GLU A 68 -16.73 -1.18 -14.50
CA GLU A 68 -15.77 -0.07 -14.47
C GLU A 68 -14.32 -0.57 -14.26
N GLY A 69 -14.16 -1.65 -13.49
CA GLY A 69 -12.90 -2.34 -13.26
C GLY A 69 -12.33 -3.01 -14.51
N GLU A 70 -13.17 -3.57 -15.41
CA GLU A 70 -12.69 -4.15 -16.68
C GLU A 70 -12.01 -3.11 -17.58
N ASN A 71 -12.58 -1.90 -17.66
CA ASN A 71 -11.98 -0.79 -18.40
C ASN A 71 -10.67 -0.29 -17.76
N LEU A 72 -10.64 -0.18 -16.43
CA LEU A 72 -9.43 0.19 -15.68
C LEU A 72 -8.33 -0.87 -15.78
N ILE A 73 -8.67 -2.15 -15.88
CA ILE A 73 -7.71 -3.23 -16.07
C ILE A 73 -7.18 -3.22 -17.51
N ALA A 74 -8.00 -2.90 -18.50
CA ALA A 74 -7.55 -2.74 -19.87
C ALA A 74 -6.60 -1.53 -20.03
N GLU A 75 -6.95 -0.38 -19.44
CA GLU A 75 -6.13 0.84 -19.43
C GLU A 75 -4.88 0.69 -18.55
N GLY A 76 -4.99 -0.06 -17.46
CA GLY A 76 -3.87 -0.45 -16.62
C GLY A 76 -2.90 -1.35 -17.37
N LYS A 77 -3.37 -2.29 -18.19
CA LYS A 77 -2.51 -3.16 -19.01
C LYS A 77 -1.76 -2.41 -20.10
N SER A 78 -2.35 -1.41 -20.74
CA SER A 78 -1.63 -0.58 -21.71
C SER A 78 -0.57 0.27 -21.02
N LYS A 79 -0.94 1.01 -19.96
CA LYS A 79 0.01 1.83 -19.18
C LYS A 79 1.10 1.00 -18.51
N PHE A 80 0.81 -0.23 -18.10
CA PHE A 80 1.80 -1.13 -17.49
C PHE A 80 2.71 -1.77 -18.55
N GLY A 81 2.24 -1.94 -19.79
CA GLY A 81 3.10 -2.28 -20.92
C GLY A 81 4.13 -1.20 -21.17
N ASP A 82 3.69 0.06 -21.23
CA ASP A 82 4.56 1.22 -21.44
C ASP A 82 5.51 1.46 -20.26
N ALA A 83 4.99 1.43 -19.04
CA ALA A 83 5.79 1.58 -17.81
C ALA A 83 6.77 0.42 -17.59
N LYS A 84 6.51 -0.77 -18.14
CA LYS A 84 7.45 -1.89 -18.09
C LYS A 84 8.60 -1.68 -19.06
N HIS A 85 8.33 -1.15 -20.26
CA HIS A 85 9.39 -0.81 -21.20
C HIS A 85 10.26 0.36 -20.68
N GLU A 86 9.64 1.39 -20.10
CA GLU A 86 10.36 2.47 -19.40
C GLU A 86 11.08 1.97 -18.14
N GLY A 87 10.48 1.04 -17.41
CA GLY A 87 11.10 0.41 -16.25
C GLY A 87 12.32 -0.42 -16.62
N GLU A 88 12.28 -1.17 -17.72
CA GLU A 88 13.42 -1.96 -18.19
C GLU A 88 14.59 -1.08 -18.66
N THR A 89 14.31 0.05 -19.31
CA THR A 89 15.36 1.03 -19.67
C THR A 89 15.91 1.75 -18.44
N LEU A 90 15.07 2.19 -17.50
CA LEU A 90 15.49 2.79 -16.22
C LEU A 90 16.27 1.81 -15.34
N ILE A 91 15.92 0.52 -15.35
CA ILE A 91 16.65 -0.53 -14.63
C ILE A 91 17.97 -0.83 -15.32
N ALA A 92 18.04 -0.80 -16.65
CA ALA A 92 19.30 -0.98 -17.39
C ALA A 92 20.26 0.20 -17.15
N GLU A 93 19.76 1.44 -17.24
CA GLU A 93 20.51 2.66 -16.94
C GLU A 93 20.88 2.77 -15.45
N GLY A 94 19.98 2.38 -14.56
CA GLY A 94 20.24 2.31 -13.13
C GLY A 94 21.37 1.32 -12.87
N LYS A 95 21.30 0.12 -13.45
CA LYS A 95 22.36 -0.88 -13.31
C LYS A 95 23.69 -0.34 -13.82
N SER A 96 23.78 0.28 -14.99
CA SER A 96 25.06 0.82 -15.47
C SER A 96 25.59 1.90 -14.52
N LYS A 97 24.77 2.89 -14.13
CA LYS A 97 25.15 3.93 -13.17
C LYS A 97 25.58 3.38 -11.81
N PHE A 98 24.90 2.35 -11.31
CA PHE A 98 25.27 1.68 -10.05
C PHE A 98 26.55 0.85 -10.19
N TYR A 99 26.81 0.23 -11.35
CA TYR A 99 28.07 -0.48 -11.62
C TYR A 99 29.24 0.49 -11.72
N ASP A 100 29.05 1.61 -12.40
CA ASP A 100 30.05 2.66 -12.55
C ASP A 100 30.34 3.31 -11.20
N ALA A 101 29.30 3.68 -10.44
CA ALA A 101 29.46 4.21 -9.09
C ALA A 101 30.12 3.21 -8.15
N LYS A 102 29.78 1.92 -8.22
CA LYS A 102 30.43 0.89 -7.40
C LYS A 102 31.91 0.76 -7.73
N ASN A 103 32.29 0.88 -9.00
CA ASN A 103 33.69 0.81 -9.43
C ASN A 103 34.47 2.07 -9.05
N GLU A 104 33.88 3.26 -9.18
CA GLU A 104 34.49 4.52 -8.74
C GLU A 104 34.67 4.57 -7.22
N ILE A 105 33.66 4.16 -6.44
CA ILE A 105 33.75 4.13 -4.97
C ILE A 105 34.81 3.14 -4.50
N LYS A 106 34.94 2.00 -5.20
CA LYS A 106 35.96 0.98 -4.88
C LYS A 106 37.38 1.46 -5.20
N ASN A 107 37.56 2.32 -6.20
CA ASN A 107 38.85 2.89 -6.55
C ASN A 107 39.20 4.19 -5.80
N THR A 108 38.23 4.89 -5.21
CA THR A 108 38.44 6.18 -4.53
C THR A 108 38.54 6.06 -3.00
N SER A 109 38.44 4.86 -2.43
CA SER A 109 38.58 4.63 -0.97
C SER A 109 39.91 4.00 -0.57
N ILE A 110 40.98 4.24 -1.35
CA ILE A 110 42.38 4.01 -0.91
C ILE A 110 42.95 5.35 -0.46
#